data_AF-A0A8J7G9R5-F1
#
_entry.id   AF-A0A8J7G9R5-F1
#
_cell.length_a   1.000
_cell.length_b   1.000
_cell.length_c   1.000
_cell.angle_alpha   90.00
_cell.angle_beta   90.00
_cell.angle_gamma   90.00
#
_symmetry.space_group_name_H-M   'P 1'
#
loop_
_entity.id
_entity.type
_entity.pdbx_description
1 polymer ?
#
loop_
_entity_poly.entity_id
_entity_poly.type
_entity_poly.pdbx_seq_one_letter_code
_entity_poly.pdbx_strand_id
1 'polypeptide(L)'
;MDISGTWLGTYWQNGLPTRFEATFVQSGNSLSGSMLDDNYLGEAQLSGEVVGRSIRFTKRYLTSSPNPVDYSGTIAEDANSMSGNWRIGWLYSGKWEAHRSNQDLMADLKNRLEQKVPATANTP
;
A
#
# COMPACT_ATOMS: atom_id res chain seq x y z
N MET A 1 -13.51 4.45 -11.10
CA MET A 1 -12.60 5.24 -10.23
C MET A 1 -11.17 4.92 -10.62
N ASP A 2 -10.26 5.85 -10.38
CA ASP A 2 -8.82 5.68 -10.64
C ASP A 2 -8.07 5.53 -9.32
N ILE A 3 -7.39 4.39 -9.15
CA ILE A 3 -6.56 4.12 -7.95
C ILE A 3 -5.06 4.33 -8.19
N SER A 4 -4.67 4.87 -9.35
CA SER A 4 -3.26 5.09 -9.70
C SER A 4 -2.57 6.02 -8.70
N GLY A 5 -1.33 5.69 -8.36
CA GLY A 5 -0.51 6.43 -7.40
C GLY A 5 -0.02 5.55 -6.25
N THR A 6 0.50 6.20 -5.22
CA THR A 6 1.15 5.55 -4.08
C THR A 6 0.16 5.25 -2.97
N TRP A 7 0.30 4.08 -2.37
CA TRP A 7 -0.51 3.56 -1.29
C TRP A 7 0.38 3.00 -0.20
N LEU A 8 0.04 3.30 1.05
CA LEU A 8 0.68 2.72 2.22
C LEU A 8 -0.27 1.72 2.82
N GLY A 9 0.22 0.51 3.09
CA GLY A 9 -0.62 -0.55 3.61
C GLY A 9 0.05 -1.40 4.65
N THR A 10 -0.77 -2.26 5.24
CA THR A 10 -0.35 -3.28 6.18
C THR A 10 -1.04 -4.58 5.81
N TYR A 11 -0.32 -5.69 5.85
CA TYR A 11 -0.89 -7.03 5.84
C TYR A 11 -0.55 -7.77 7.12
N TRP A 12 -1.42 -8.70 7.51
CA TRP A 12 -1.22 -9.49 8.72
C TRP A 12 -1.06 -10.96 8.38
N GLN A 13 -0.01 -11.57 8.93
CA GLN A 13 0.20 -13.01 8.90
C GLN A 13 0.21 -13.53 10.33
N ASN A 14 -0.75 -14.40 10.67
CA ASN A 14 -0.92 -14.92 12.03
C ASN A 14 -0.99 -13.81 13.10
N GLY A 15 -1.65 -12.69 12.75
CA GLY A 15 -1.77 -11.50 13.62
C GLY A 15 -0.54 -10.58 13.65
N LEU A 16 0.57 -10.96 13.03
CA LEU A 16 1.77 -10.11 12.94
C LEU A 16 1.66 -9.16 11.75
N PRO A 17 1.72 -7.82 11.96
CA PRO A 17 1.65 -6.85 10.88
C PRO A 17 2.97 -6.77 10.11
N THR A 18 2.88 -6.52 8.81
CA THR A 18 3.99 -6.06 7.97
C THR A 18 3.49 -4.89 7.12
N ARG A 19 4.25 -3.80 7.13
CA ARG A 19 3.97 -2.61 6.32
C ARG A 19 4.49 -2.78 4.91
N PHE A 20 3.82 -2.13 3.97
CA PHE A 20 4.28 -2.05 2.59
C PHE A 20 3.94 -0.70 1.97
N GLU A 21 4.71 -0.34 0.95
CA GLU A 21 4.36 0.70 -0.02
C GLU A 21 3.98 0.04 -1.35
N ALA A 22 2.93 0.52 -2.00
CA ALA A 22 2.53 0.08 -3.33
C ALA A 22 2.39 1.28 -4.26
N THR A 23 2.88 1.15 -5.49
CA THR A 23 2.58 2.11 -6.56
C THR A 23 1.72 1.41 -7.61
N PHE A 24 0.49 1.89 -7.79
CA PHE A 24 -0.44 1.37 -8.77
C PHE A 24 -0.46 2.24 -10.03
N VAL A 25 -0.57 1.58 -11.18
CA VAL A 25 -0.84 2.18 -12.49
C VAL A 25 -2.06 1.48 -13.07
N GLN A 26 -3.15 2.22 -13.26
CA GLN A 26 -4.39 1.69 -13.81
C GLN A 26 -4.58 2.14 -15.26
N SER A 27 -4.94 1.21 -16.14
CA SER A 27 -5.30 1.47 -17.52
C SER A 27 -6.60 0.73 -17.86
N GLY A 28 -7.72 1.46 -17.86
CA GLY A 28 -9.05 0.85 -17.93
C GLY A 28 -9.29 -0.04 -16.71
N ASN A 29 -9.57 -1.34 -16.94
CA ASN A 29 -9.73 -2.32 -15.87
C ASN A 29 -8.40 -2.97 -15.47
N SER A 30 -7.33 -2.83 -16.26
CA SER A 30 -6.04 -3.44 -15.96
C SER A 30 -5.29 -2.64 -14.90
N LEU A 31 -4.62 -3.36 -14.01
CA LEU A 31 -3.80 -2.82 -12.92
C LEU A 31 -2.39 -3.41 -13.01
N SER A 32 -1.38 -2.57 -12.91
CA SER A 32 0.02 -2.98 -12.76
C SER A 32 0.71 -2.13 -11.70
N GLY A 33 1.92 -2.51 -11.29
CA GLY A 33 2.64 -1.73 -10.30
C GLY A 33 3.82 -2.42 -9.66
N SER A 34 4.31 -1.79 -8.60
CA SER A 34 5.33 -2.31 -7.71
C SER A 34 4.87 -2.26 -6.26
N MET A 35 5.46 -3.12 -5.43
CA MET A 35 5.30 -3.14 -3.98
C MET A 35 6.66 -3.30 -3.32
N LEU A 36 6.83 -2.65 -2.17
CA LEU A 36 8.00 -2.79 -1.31
C LEU A 36 7.52 -3.15 0.10
N ASP A 37 7.87 -4.35 0.57
CA ASP A 37 7.60 -4.73 1.96
C ASP A 37 8.72 -4.24 2.88
N ASP A 38 8.33 -3.77 4.07
CA ASP A 38 9.23 -3.35 5.14
C ASP A 38 9.76 -4.57 5.93
N ASN A 39 10.29 -5.56 5.21
CA ASN A 39 10.94 -6.75 5.75
C ASN A 39 11.90 -7.38 4.71
N TYR A 40 12.40 -8.59 5.02
CA TYR A 40 13.35 -9.31 4.15
C TYR A 40 12.79 -9.70 2.77
N LEU A 41 11.47 -9.65 2.55
CA LEU A 41 10.85 -9.99 1.28
C LEU A 41 11.05 -8.89 0.23
N GLY A 42 11.10 -7.63 0.67
CA GLY A 42 11.51 -6.49 -0.16
C GLY A 42 10.64 -6.27 -1.41
N GLU A 43 11.31 -6.02 -2.54
CA GLU A 43 10.70 -5.56 -3.79
C GLU A 43 9.91 -6.65 -4.54
N ALA A 44 8.76 -6.24 -5.05
CA ALA A 44 7.87 -7.07 -5.84
C ALA A 44 7.20 -6.28 -6.97
N GLN A 45 6.79 -6.99 -8.01
CA GLN A 45 5.89 -6.50 -9.04
C GLN A 45 4.48 -7.03 -8.81
N LEU A 46 3.49 -6.28 -9.28
CA LEU A 46 2.10 -6.71 -9.25
C LEU A 46 1.40 -6.50 -10.60
N SER A 47 0.43 -7.35 -10.87
CA SER A 47 -0.47 -7.25 -12.01
C SER A 47 -1.85 -7.77 -11.65
N GLY A 48 -2.90 -7.14 -12.15
CA GLY A 48 -4.27 -7.50 -11.81
C GLY A 48 -5.32 -6.63 -12.50
N GLU A 49 -6.44 -6.46 -11.82
CA GLU A 49 -7.59 -5.73 -12.33
C GLU A 49 -8.37 -4.99 -11.23
N VAL A 50 -9.09 -3.96 -11.68
CA VAL A 50 -10.10 -3.23 -10.92
C VAL A 50 -11.40 -3.25 -11.70
N VAL A 51 -12.46 -3.78 -11.09
CA VAL A 51 -13.80 -3.83 -11.67
C VAL A 51 -14.80 -3.27 -10.67
N GLY A 52 -15.40 -2.12 -10.99
CA GLY A 52 -16.23 -1.39 -10.05
C GLY A 52 -15.42 -1.01 -8.80
N ARG A 53 -15.79 -1.56 -7.64
CA ARG A 53 -15.05 -1.41 -6.37
C ARG A 53 -14.23 -2.62 -5.97
N SER A 54 -14.24 -3.68 -6.76
CA SER A 54 -13.41 -4.85 -6.48
C SER A 54 -12.01 -4.66 -7.07
N ILE A 55 -11.00 -4.98 -6.27
CA ILE A 55 -9.61 -5.02 -6.68
C ILE A 55 -9.08 -6.45 -6.50
N ARG A 56 -8.35 -6.94 -7.50
CA ARG A 56 -7.65 -8.22 -7.47
C ARG A 56 -6.30 -8.07 -8.15
N PHE A 57 -5.23 -8.56 -7.54
CA PHE A 57 -3.91 -8.58 -8.17
C PHE A 57 -3.04 -9.69 -7.61
N THR A 58 -2.07 -10.12 -8.40
CA THR A 58 -1.04 -11.06 -7.97
C THR A 58 0.28 -10.31 -7.81
N LYS A 59 0.90 -10.47 -6.65
CA LYS A 59 2.23 -9.96 -6.31
C LYS A 59 3.28 -11.05 -6.52
N ARG A 60 4.42 -10.69 -7.10
CA ARG A 60 5.58 -11.57 -7.33
C ARG A 60 6.85 -10.86 -6.89
N TYR A 61 7.56 -11.44 -5.92
CA TYR A 61 8.84 -10.92 -5.47
C TYR A 61 9.91 -11.08 -6.55
N LEU A 62 10.82 -10.12 -6.62
CA LEU A 62 11.89 -10.14 -7.61
C LEU A 62 13.01 -11.12 -7.23
N THR A 63 13.31 -11.26 -5.94
CA THR A 63 14.49 -12.01 -5.48
C THR A 63 14.23 -12.94 -4.29
N SER A 64 13.30 -12.59 -3.41
CA SER A 64 13.19 -13.21 -2.08
C SER A 64 12.34 -14.48 -2.04
N SER A 65 11.34 -14.62 -2.90
CA SER A 65 10.42 -15.77 -2.89
C SER A 65 9.84 -16.04 -4.28
N PRO A 66 9.79 -17.31 -4.73
CA PRO A 66 9.19 -17.68 -6.01
C PRO A 66 7.65 -17.75 -5.94
N ASN A 67 7.06 -17.78 -4.75
CA ASN A 67 5.64 -18.03 -4.58
C ASN A 67 4.83 -16.74 -4.83
N PRO A 68 3.89 -16.73 -5.80
CA PRO A 68 3.01 -15.60 -5.99
C PRO A 68 2.05 -15.44 -4.80
N VAL A 69 1.71 -14.19 -4.51
CA VAL A 69 0.74 -13.83 -3.46
C VAL A 69 -0.47 -13.19 -4.13
N ASP A 70 -1.64 -13.79 -3.97
CA ASP A 70 -2.87 -13.26 -4.55
C ASP A 70 -3.58 -12.36 -3.55
N TYR A 71 -3.87 -11.14 -3.96
CA TYR A 71 -4.63 -10.15 -3.21
C TYR A 71 -6.01 -9.98 -3.81
N SER A 72 -7.00 -9.86 -2.94
CA SER A 72 -8.38 -9.53 -3.28
C SER A 72 -8.92 -8.55 -2.25
N GLY A 73 -9.76 -7.61 -2.67
CA GLY A 73 -10.31 -6.62 -1.76
C GLY A 73 -11.39 -5.74 -2.38
N THR A 74 -11.77 -4.74 -1.60
CA THR A 74 -12.75 -3.73 -1.95
C THR A 74 -12.16 -2.35 -1.68
N ILE A 75 -12.39 -1.44 -2.62
CA ILE A 75 -12.02 -0.03 -2.51
C ILE A 75 -13.21 0.74 -1.91
N ALA A 76 -12.93 1.63 -0.96
CA ALA A 76 -13.94 2.49 -0.35
C ALA A 76 -14.55 3.47 -1.36
N GLU A 77 -15.72 4.02 -1.05
CA GLU A 77 -16.43 4.94 -1.95
C GLU A 77 -15.66 6.23 -2.24
N ASP A 78 -14.87 6.69 -1.28
CA ASP A 78 -14.01 7.87 -1.40
C ASP A 78 -12.70 7.61 -2.16
N ALA A 79 -12.44 6.35 -2.55
CA ALA A 79 -11.21 5.89 -3.19
C ALA A 79 -9.90 6.25 -2.44
N ASN A 80 -9.98 6.52 -1.13
CA ASN A 80 -8.82 6.82 -0.29
C ASN A 80 -8.36 5.63 0.57
N SER A 81 -9.17 4.57 0.62
CA SER A 81 -8.85 3.35 1.36
C SER A 81 -9.29 2.11 0.61
N MET A 82 -8.61 1.00 0.88
CA MET A 82 -9.00 -0.33 0.41
C MET A 82 -8.58 -1.38 1.41
N SER A 83 -9.30 -2.50 1.44
CA SER A 83 -8.99 -3.60 2.34
C SER A 83 -9.47 -4.93 1.78
N GLY A 84 -8.93 -6.03 2.30
CA GLY A 84 -9.26 -7.34 1.80
C GLY A 84 -8.47 -8.49 2.41
N ASN A 85 -8.26 -9.52 1.60
CA ASN A 85 -7.50 -10.71 1.97
C ASN A 85 -6.38 -10.98 0.96
N TRP A 86 -5.25 -11.45 1.46
CA TRP A 86 -4.18 -12.03 0.67
C TRP A 86 -4.11 -13.54 0.89
N ARG A 87 -3.56 -14.28 -0.07
CA ARG A 87 -3.31 -15.72 0.04
C ARG A 87 -2.07 -16.17 -0.72
N ILE A 88 -1.45 -17.25 -0.25
CA ILE A 88 -0.40 -17.98 -0.96
C ILE A 88 -0.86 -19.43 -1.04
N GLY A 89 -1.31 -19.84 -2.23
CA GLY A 89 -1.94 -21.14 -2.42
C GLY A 89 -3.14 -21.34 -1.48
N TRP A 90 -3.16 -22.47 -0.77
CA TRP A 90 -4.24 -22.88 0.13
C TRP A 90 -3.86 -22.83 1.61
N LEU A 91 -2.56 -22.70 1.92
CA LEU A 91 -2.02 -22.84 3.27
C LEU A 91 -1.93 -21.51 4.02
N TYR A 92 -1.62 -20.42 3.30
CA TYR A 92 -1.41 -19.13 3.93
C TYR A 92 -2.42 -18.11 3.42
N SER A 93 -2.99 -17.37 4.35
CA SER A 93 -3.85 -16.24 4.05
C SER A 93 -3.87 -15.26 5.22
N GLY A 94 -4.34 -14.05 4.94
CA GLY A 94 -4.48 -13.02 5.97
C GLY A 94 -5.20 -11.81 5.45
N LYS A 95 -5.40 -10.84 6.35
CA LYS A 95 -6.01 -9.55 6.03
C LYS A 95 -4.96 -8.58 5.50
N TRP A 96 -5.42 -7.58 4.77
CA TRP A 96 -4.63 -6.41 4.43
C TRP A 96 -5.53 -5.18 4.32
N GLU A 97 -4.91 -4.02 4.49
CA GLU A 97 -5.51 -2.71 4.22
C GLU A 97 -4.46 -1.79 3.60
N ALA A 98 -4.92 -0.79 2.86
CA ALA A 98 -4.08 0.27 2.32
C ALA A 98 -4.85 1.58 2.26
N HIS A 99 -4.12 2.67 2.44
CA HIS A 99 -4.61 4.04 2.33
C HIS A 99 -3.79 4.79 1.30
N ARG A 100 -4.45 5.69 0.58
CA ARG A 100 -3.80 6.51 -0.43
C ARG A 100 -2.76 7.39 0.27
N SER A 101 -1.53 7.31 -0.19
CA SER A 101 -0.47 8.20 0.28
C SER A 101 -0.70 9.55 -0.39
N ASN A 102 -1.48 10.42 0.26
CA ASN A 102 -1.56 11.82 -0.12
C ASN A 102 -0.30 12.54 0.35
N GLN A 103 0.86 12.07 -0.12
CA GLN A 103 2.11 12.77 0.09
C GLN A 103 2.14 13.98 -0.84
N ASP A 104 1.50 15.05 -0.40
CA ASP A 104 2.17 16.33 -0.53
C ASP A 104 3.37 16.28 0.45
N LEU A 105 4.45 15.63 0.01
CA LEU A 105 5.71 15.50 0.77
C LEU A 105 6.18 16.86 1.28
N MET A 106 5.84 17.94 0.56
CA MET A 106 6.16 19.31 0.97
C MET A 106 5.28 19.78 2.13
N ALA A 107 3.99 19.42 2.15
CA ALA A 107 3.13 19.72 3.29
C ALA A 107 3.55 18.95 4.56
N ASP A 108 3.90 17.67 4.43
CA ASP A 108 4.40 16.87 5.57
C ASP A 108 5.78 17.36 6.05
N LEU A 109 6.69 17.66 5.13
CA LEU A 109 7.99 18.26 5.46
C LEU A 109 7.81 19.62 6.15
N LYS A 110 6.94 20.48 5.63
CA LYS A 110 6.65 21.80 6.22
C LYS A 110 6.10 21.67 7.64
N ASN A 111 5.12 20.80 7.86
CA ASN A 111 4.58 20.54 9.20
C ASN A 111 5.66 20.01 10.16
N ARG A 112 6.55 19.11 9.71
CA ARG A 112 7.64 18.61 10.56
C ARG A 112 8.72 19.65 10.84
N LEU A 113 9.00 20.56 9.90
CA LEU A 113 9.89 21.70 10.12
C LEU A 113 9.27 22.67 11.13
N GLU A 114 7.98 22.98 11.00
CA GLU A 114 7.25 23.86 11.92
C GLU A 114 7.14 23.26 13.34
N GLN A 115 6.89 21.96 13.48
CA GLN A 115 6.84 21.29 14.79
C GLN A 115 8.21 21.16 15.48
N LYS A 116 9.33 21.23 14.74
CA LYS A 116 10.69 21.16 15.29
C LYS A 116 11.26 22.51 15.71
N VAL A 117 10.60 23.64 15.44
CA VAL A 117 11.00 24.93 15.98
C VAL A 117 10.42 25.03 17.39
N PRO A 118 11.22 24.92 18.48
CA PRO A 118 10.73 25.39 19.76
C PRO A 118 10.44 26.88 19.58
N ALA A 119 9.27 27.34 20.04
CA ALA A 119 9.02 28.76 20.20
C ALA A 119 10.13 29.32 21.11
N THR A 120 11.17 29.89 20.51
CA THR A 120 12.18 30.64 21.24
C THR A 120 11.44 31.80 21.90
N ALA A 121 11.34 31.69 23.22
CA ALA A 121 10.76 32.68 24.10
C ALA A 121 11.41 34.04 23.82
N ASN A 122 10.60 35.00 23.38
CA ASN A 122 10.92 36.41 23.49
C ASN A 122 10.20 36.92 24.73
N THR A 123 10.95 37.20 25.79
CA THR A 123 10.51 38.09 26.86
C THR A 123 11.62 39.14 27.05
N PRO A 124 11.27 40.44 27.06
CA PRO A 124 12.24 41.55 27.16
C PRO A 124 13.00 41.61 28.49
#